data_AF-A0AAX3MIX4-F1
#
_entry.id   AF-A0AAX3MIX4-F1
#
_cell.length_a   1.000
_cell.length_b   1.000
_cell.length_c   1.000
_cell.angle_alpha   90.00
_cell.angle_beta   90.00
_cell.angle_gamma   90.00
#
_symmetry.space_group_name_H-M   'P 1'
#
loop_
_entity.id
_entity.type
_entity.pdbx_description
1 polymer ?
#
loop_
_entity_poly.entity_id
_entity_poly.type
_entity_poly.pdbx_seq_one_letter_code
_entity_poly.pdbx_strand_id
1 'polypeptide(L)' 'MKFMPNTAGLPLQDLVLGASIYFPPFFKAFALGFVIWLVVHRLLRDWIYAGNIWHPLLMDLSLFAICVCLALAILIAW' A
#
# COMPACT_ATOMS: atom_id res chain seq x y z
N MET A 1 -9.30 -14.62 -35.63
CA MET A 1 -9.18 -15.67 -34.60
C MET A 1 -7.87 -15.42 -33.86
N LYS A 2 -7.93 -14.88 -32.64
CA LYS A 2 -6.76 -14.43 -31.89
C LYS A 2 -6.18 -15.66 -31.17
N PHE A 3 -4.98 -16.08 -31.55
CA PHE A 3 -4.29 -17.21 -30.94
C PHE A 3 -4.08 -16.93 -29.44
N MET A 4 -4.86 -17.59 -28.59
CA MET A 4 -4.58 -17.70 -27.16
C MET A 4 -3.60 -18.87 -27.00
N PRO A 5 -2.33 -18.65 -26.62
CA PRO A 5 -1.46 -19.76 -26.28
C PRO A 5 -2.01 -20.42 -25.02
N ASN A 6 -2.39 -21.69 -25.15
CA ASN A 6 -2.87 -22.52 -24.06
C ASN A 6 -1.68 -22.87 -23.15
N THR A 7 -1.41 -22.05 -22.13
CA THR A 7 -0.37 -22.28 -21.12
C THR A 7 -0.96 -22.91 -19.86
N ALA A 8 -1.61 -24.06 -20.00
CA ALA A 8 -1.85 -24.96 -18.88
C ALA A 8 -0.50 -25.61 -18.50
N GLY A 9 0.29 -25.01 -17.59
CA GLY A 9 1.61 -25.61 -17.31
C GLY A 9 2.43 -25.15 -16.12
N LEU A 10 2.32 -23.93 -15.60
CA LEU A 10 3.09 -23.53 -14.41
C LEU A 10 2.26 -22.66 -13.47
N PRO A 11 1.82 -23.18 -12.30
CA PRO A 11 1.14 -22.36 -11.29
C PRO A 11 1.99 -21.16 -10.84
N LEU A 12 3.32 -21.28 -10.94
CA LEU A 12 4.26 -20.18 -10.68
C LEU A 12 4.14 -19.03 -11.68
N GLN A 13 3.84 -19.29 -12.95
CA GLN A 13 3.83 -18.26 -14.00
C GLN A 13 2.54 -17.46 -13.98
N ASP A 14 1.40 -18.12 -13.75
CA ASP A 14 0.12 -17.46 -13.45
C ASP A 14 0.16 -16.70 -12.11
N LEU A 15 0.87 -17.23 -11.10
CA LEU A 15 1.08 -16.53 -9.83
C LEU A 15 1.94 -15.27 -10.00
N VAL A 16 3.02 -15.33 -10.79
CA VAL A 16 3.87 -14.19 -11.11
C VAL A 16 3.13 -13.15 -11.93
N LEU A 17 2.31 -13.57 -12.90
CA LEU A 17 1.47 -12.67 -13.69
C LEU A 17 0.40 -11.99 -12.83
N GLY A 18 -0.31 -12.75 -12.01
CA GLY A 18 -1.28 -12.21 -11.05
C GLY A 18 -0.61 -11.23 -10.08
N ALA A 19 0.51 -11.62 -9.47
CA ALA A 19 1.29 -10.75 -8.60
C ALA A 19 1.73 -9.46 -9.32
N SER A 20 2.15 -9.54 -10.58
CA SER A 20 2.56 -8.40 -11.41
C SER A 20 1.40 -7.52 -11.91
N ILE A 21 0.15 -8.02 -11.87
CA ILE A 21 -1.07 -7.26 -12.20
C ILE A 21 -1.62 -6.55 -10.97
N TYR A 22 -1.50 -7.17 -9.79
CA TYR A 22 -1.84 -6.55 -8.52
C TYR A 22 -0.75 -5.60 -8.02
N PHE A 23 0.53 -5.84 -8.34
CA PHE A 23 1.64 -4.98 -7.93
C PHE A 23 1.49 -3.52 -8.38
N PRO A 24 1.17 -3.20 -9.65
CA PRO A 24 1.13 -1.83 -10.14
C PRO A 24 0.07 -0.97 -9.43
N PRO A 25 -1.18 -1.45 -9.23
CA PRO A 25 -2.18 -0.74 -8.43
C PRO A 25 -1.80 -0.63 -6.96
N PHE A 26 -1.30 -1.71 -6.35
CA PHE A 26 -0.91 -1.68 -4.93
C PHE A 26 0.26 -0.73 -4.67
N PHE A 27 1.24 -0.71 -5.58
CA PHE A 27 2.39 0.18 -5.49
C PHE A 27 1.98 1.65 -5.68
N LYS A 28 0.99 1.92 -6.55
CA LYS A 28 0.38 3.27 -6.66
C LYS A 28 -0.32 3.66 -5.36
N ALA A 29 -1.12 2.77 -4.77
CA ALA A 29 -1.78 3.04 -3.49
C ALA A 29 -0.76 3.25 -2.35
N PHE A 30 0.31 2.46 -2.32
CA PHE A 30 1.39 2.61 -1.35
C PHE A 30 2.14 3.93 -1.51
N ALA A 31 2.51 4.31 -2.75
CA ALA A 31 3.17 5.58 -3.02
C ALA A 31 2.29 6.78 -2.63
N LEU A 32 0.99 6.73 -2.94
CA LEU A 32 0.04 7.78 -2.59
C LEU A 32 -0.18 7.83 -1.07
N GLY A 33 -0.34 6.68 -0.42
CA GLY A 33 -0.43 6.55 1.04
C GLY A 33 0.82 7.07 1.75
N PHE A 34 2.01 6.86 1.18
CA PHE A 34 3.26 7.40 1.69
C PHE A 34 3.32 8.93 1.63
N VAL A 35 2.85 9.54 0.54
CA VAL A 35 2.76 11.00 0.44
C VAL A 35 1.78 11.58 1.48
N ILE A 36 0.60 10.96 1.65
CA ILE A 36 -0.37 11.37 2.67
C ILE A 36 0.24 11.23 4.07
N TRP A 37 0.90 10.10 4.33
CA TRP A 37 1.54 9.84 5.61
C TRP A 37 2.63 10.86 5.92
N LEU A 38 3.46 11.29 4.97
CA LEU A 38 4.48 12.32 5.22
C LEU A 38 3.88 13.62 5.76
N VAL A 39 2.71 14.02 5.25
CA VAL A 39 2.00 15.20 5.73
C VAL A 39 1.46 14.95 7.14
N VAL A 40 0.74 13.84 7.35
CA VAL A 40 0.14 13.49 8.64
C VAL A 40 1.20 13.31 9.73
N HIS A 41 2.26 12.55 9.44
CA HIS A 41 3.38 12.31 10.33
C HIS A 41 4.05 13.62 10.76
N ARG A 42 4.26 14.56 9.82
CA ARG A 42 4.82 15.86 10.17
C ARG A 42 3.95 16.64 11.17
N LEU A 43 2.63 16.58 11.04
CA LEU A 43 1.71 17.26 11.97
C LEU A 43 1.63 16.56 13.33
N LEU A 44 1.59 15.22 13.34
CA LEU A 44 1.44 14.43 14.57
C LEU A 44 2.78 14.17 15.27
N ARG A 45 3.91 14.50 14.65
CA ARG A 45 5.27 14.28 15.19
C ARG A 45 5.40 14.81 16.61
N ASP A 46 5.06 16.08 16.84
CA ASP A 46 5.25 16.72 18.14
C ASP A 46 4.39 16.06 19.23
N TRP A 47 3.24 15.49 18.85
CA TRP A 47 2.38 14.69 19.72
C TRP A 47 2.90 13.28 19.97
N ILE A 48 3.35 12.58 18.92
CA ILE A 48 3.91 11.22 18.99
C ILE A 48 5.14 11.19 19.91
N TYR A 49 5.97 12.23 19.86
CA TYR A 49 7.19 12.33 20.65
C TYR A 49 7.03 13.13 21.95
N ALA A 50 5.80 13.50 22.35
CA ALA A 50 5.53 14.23 23.60
C ALA A 50 5.79 13.40 24.88
N GLY A 51 6.28 12.16 24.77
CA GLY A 51 6.60 11.28 25.90
C GLY A 51 5.41 10.53 26.50
N ASN A 52 4.19 10.79 26.02
CA ASN A 52 2.95 10.14 26.48
C ASN A 52 2.66 8.80 25.80
N ILE A 53 3.39 8.45 24.73
CA ILE A 53 3.18 7.22 23.94
C ILE A 53 4.31 6.23 24.21
N TRP A 54 3.94 4.99 24.52
CA TRP A 54 4.86 3.93 24.94
C TRP A 54 5.77 3.42 23.80
N HIS A 55 5.22 3.23 22.59
CA HIS A 55 5.98 2.85 21.40
C HIS A 55 5.68 3.79 20.20
N PRO A 56 6.45 4.88 20.04
CA PRO A 56 6.29 5.84 18.94
C PRO A 56 6.32 5.16 17.56
N LEU A 57 7.20 4.17 17.40
CA LEU A 57 7.37 3.43 16.15
C LEU A 57 6.14 2.58 15.78
N LEU A 58 5.45 1.99 16.76
CA LEU A 58 4.21 1.23 16.51
C LEU A 58 3.07 2.16 16.08
N MET A 59 3.02 3.35 16.67
CA MET A 59 2.02 4.36 16.32
C MET A 59 2.24 4.94 14.92
N ASP A 60 3.51 5.12 14.52
CA ASP A 60 3.84 5.55 13.17
C ASP A 60 3.49 4.51 12.11
N LEU A 61 3.74 3.23 12.39
CA LEU A 61 3.40 2.13 11.49
C LEU A 61 1.88 2.00 11.30
N SER A 62 1.09 2.17 12.36
CA SER A 62 -0.37 2.11 12.26
C SER A 62 -0.95 3.31 11.50
N LEU A 63 -0.44 4.52 11.75
CA LEU A 63 -0.78 5.71 10.96
C LEU A 63 -0.46 5.52 9.47
N PHE A 64 0.70 4.92 9.18
CA PHE A 64 1.08 4.59 7.82
C PHE A 64 0.12 3.58 7.17
N ALA A 65 -0.24 2.51 7.88
CA ALA A 65 -1.19 1.52 7.39
C ALA A 65 -2.58 2.14 7.09
N ILE A 66 -3.07 3.03 7.95
CA ILE A 66 -4.33 3.76 7.73
C ILE A 66 -4.26 4.63 6.47
N CYS A 67 -3.14 5.34 6.26
CA CYS A 67 -2.93 6.16 5.06
C CYS A 67 -2.91 5.32 3.78
N VAL A 68 -2.28 4.13 3.81
CA VAL A 68 -2.26 3.20 2.68
C VAL A 68 -3.67 2.63 2.42
N CYS A 69 -4.43 2.27 3.45
CA CYS A 69 -5.83 1.84 3.29
C CYS A 69 -6.72 2.94 2.70
N LEU A 70 -6.56 4.19 3.14
CA LEU A 70 -7.27 5.35 2.57
C LEU A 70 -6.90 5.57 1.10
N ALA A 71 -5.60 5.52 0.78
CA ALA A 71 -5.12 5.65 -0.60
C ALA A 71 -5.65 4.53 -1.50
N LEU A 72 -5.73 3.30 -0.99
CA LEU A 72 -6.33 2.17 -1.70
C LEU A 72 -7.83 2.41 -1.93
N ALA A 73 -8.57 2.86 -0.91
CA ALA A 73 -9.99 3.16 -1.04
C ALA A 73 -10.25 4.27 -2.07
N ILE A 74 -9.44 5.33 -2.09
CA ILE A 74 -9.51 6.39 -3.09
C ILE A 74 -9.23 5.83 -4.49
N LEU A 75 -8.24 4.96 -4.64
CA LEU A 75 -7.87 4.36 -5.93
C LEU A 75 -8.90 3.35 -6.45
N ILE A 76 -9.70 2.74 -5.56
CA ILE A 76 -10.81 1.85 -5.92
C ILE A 76 -12.08 2.64 -6.24
N ALA A 77 -12.31 3.76 -5.54
CA ALA A 77 -13.49 4.61 -5.73
C ALA A 77 -13.45 5.48 -7.00
N TRP A 78 -12.28 5.59 -7.64
CA TRP A 78 -12.03 6.36 -8.86
C TRP A 78 -11.89 5.43 -10.07
#